data_AF-A0AAV3X5T4-F1
#
_entry.id   AF-A0AAV3X5T4-F1
#
_cell.length_a   1.000
_cell.length_b   1.000
_cell.length_c   1.000
_cell.angle_alpha   90.00
_cell.angle_beta   90.00
_cell.angle_gamma   90.00
#
_symmetry.space_group_name_H-M   'P 1'
#
loop_
_entity.id
_entity.type
_entity.pdbx_description
1 polymer ?
#
loop_
_entity_poly.entity_id
_entity_poly.type
_entity_poly.pdbx_seq_one_letter_code
_entity_poly.pdbx_strand_id
1 'polypeptide(L)'
;MSLFDPVYENFAKRIVYLPNPSENPIVIGALTTAGYRIDRVFNDAVTDFQALALTSLTPDKPPVLIFKGGVDPGDDAAFTDRRGVAFNQFEANKTAIGNWLTQISRDPAKNPRSLLPDVIGHSMAGALAQRAAAEFTNSIGETITFNSPGIDRATANLFRQNGGANKPVNHYVVNGDFVSLGGEEFIPGRVILQSYTNPQIDPRFLSRKHGEIASLLSSPPPGYSQREISVNELNNPNFNFNNDSDFAEFITALAVRKPQIAAAFSSRSSAEQFRTSGASFLGTRSLLEQEVEAPNPLLMVGDNADNFAFGLEGNDTIIGNGGNDTLYGNQQNDLIFAGDGNDSLYGGKDNDTLYGNQGNDVIVGNLGNDVLYGGKNNDILYGNQGDDILSGDTGNDTLYGGQNNDSLSGGDGDDILNGDFGNDTLSGGGGRDVFVLGALRGTDVVLEFQDGQDLLGLAGGLTFAQLSIAAGNNGTQIRIASTNELLASLTGVQVSAIASSSVFTPL
;
A
#
# COMPACT_ATOMS: atom_id res chain seq x y z
N MET A 1 -5.84 -16.17 31.86
CA MET A 1 -5.32 -16.21 30.48
C MET A 1 -6.17 -17.21 29.72
N SER A 2 -7.09 -16.71 28.90
CA SER A 2 -7.88 -17.54 28.00
C SER A 2 -6.92 -18.24 27.03
N LEU A 3 -7.09 -19.55 26.86
CA LEU A 3 -6.35 -20.33 25.86
C LEU A 3 -6.79 -19.83 24.48
N PHE A 4 -5.83 -19.27 23.75
CA PHE A 4 -5.84 -18.99 22.30
C PHE A 4 -6.80 -19.90 21.52
N ASP A 5 -7.74 -19.33 20.76
CA ASP A 5 -8.43 -20.06 19.68
C ASP A 5 -7.54 -19.97 18.43
N PRO A 6 -6.85 -21.05 18.01
CA PRO A 6 -5.93 -21.06 16.86
C PRO A 6 -6.57 -20.63 15.54
N VAL A 7 -7.89 -20.61 15.53
CA VAL A 7 -8.74 -20.10 14.47
C VAL A 7 -8.45 -18.63 14.14
N TYR A 8 -8.18 -17.76 15.12
CA TYR A 8 -8.04 -16.32 14.88
C TYR A 8 -6.76 -15.95 14.11
N GLU A 9 -5.65 -16.62 14.39
CA GLU A 9 -4.41 -16.47 13.63
C GLU A 9 -4.62 -16.91 12.18
N ASN A 10 -5.28 -18.06 12.00
CA ASN A 10 -5.58 -18.62 10.69
C ASN A 10 -6.44 -17.66 9.85
N PHE A 11 -7.42 -17.00 10.47
CA PHE A 11 -8.24 -16.00 9.80
C PHE A 11 -7.45 -14.77 9.39
N ALA A 12 -6.70 -14.18 10.33
CA ALA A 12 -5.96 -12.95 10.09
C ALA A 12 -4.92 -13.16 8.97
N LYS A 13 -4.17 -14.27 8.98
CA LYS A 13 -3.19 -14.61 7.93
C LYS A 13 -3.82 -14.92 6.57
N ARG A 14 -5.02 -15.49 6.53
CA ARG A 14 -5.70 -15.78 5.25
C ARG A 14 -6.26 -14.55 4.58
N ILE A 15 -6.46 -13.45 5.30
CA ILE A 15 -7.12 -12.24 4.79
C ILE A 15 -6.09 -11.16 4.44
N VAL A 16 -4.97 -11.09 5.18
CA VAL A 16 -4.06 -9.94 5.23
C VAL A 16 -3.52 -9.43 3.88
N TYR A 17 -3.34 -10.29 2.86
CA TYR A 17 -2.85 -9.91 1.52
C TYR A 17 -3.80 -10.31 0.37
N LEU A 18 -5.04 -10.70 0.69
CA LEU A 18 -5.98 -11.09 -0.37
C LEU A 18 -6.74 -9.86 -0.89
N PRO A 19 -6.80 -9.63 -2.21
CA PRO A 19 -7.51 -8.48 -2.78
C PRO A 19 -9.03 -8.53 -2.52
N ASN A 20 -9.64 -9.72 -2.48
CA ASN A 20 -11.08 -9.92 -2.26
C ASN A 20 -11.36 -11.08 -1.28
N PRO A 21 -11.10 -10.91 0.02
CA PRO A 21 -11.19 -11.99 0.99
C PRO A 21 -12.63 -12.47 1.24
N SER A 22 -13.63 -11.60 1.02
CA SER A 22 -15.04 -11.95 1.21
C SER A 22 -15.62 -12.89 0.17
N GLU A 23 -15.00 -12.97 -1.01
CA GLU A 23 -15.43 -13.81 -2.13
C GLU A 23 -14.53 -15.04 -2.32
N ASN A 24 -13.42 -15.10 -1.59
CA ASN A 24 -12.45 -16.18 -1.70
C ASN A 24 -13.02 -17.49 -1.09
N PRO A 25 -13.19 -18.57 -1.89
CA PRO A 25 -13.78 -19.83 -1.40
C PRO A 25 -13.00 -20.49 -0.26
N ILE A 26 -11.68 -20.29 -0.22
CA ILE A 26 -10.81 -20.83 0.82
C ILE A 26 -11.05 -20.09 2.14
N VAL A 27 -11.21 -18.76 2.10
CA VAL A 27 -11.54 -17.94 3.27
C VAL A 27 -12.93 -18.31 3.80
N ILE A 28 -13.94 -18.35 2.93
CA ILE A 28 -15.32 -18.70 3.31
C ILE A 28 -15.38 -20.11 3.92
N GLY A 29 -14.68 -21.07 3.32
CA GLY A 29 -14.56 -22.43 3.85
C GLY A 29 -13.94 -22.46 5.24
N ALA A 30 -12.82 -21.77 5.44
CA ALA A 30 -12.14 -21.69 6.73
C ALA A 30 -13.01 -21.05 7.82
N LEU A 31 -13.68 -19.93 7.52
CA LEU A 31 -14.62 -19.26 8.43
C LEU A 31 -15.75 -20.21 8.85
N THR A 32 -16.35 -20.90 7.88
CA THR A 32 -17.47 -21.82 8.12
C THR A 32 -17.04 -23.00 8.99
N THR A 33 -15.90 -23.63 8.70
CA THR A 33 -15.34 -24.73 9.50
C THR A 33 -15.07 -24.32 10.95
N ALA A 34 -14.64 -23.08 11.15
CA ALA A 34 -14.39 -22.50 12.46
C ALA A 34 -15.64 -21.98 13.19
N GLY A 35 -16.82 -22.09 12.56
CA GLY A 35 -18.10 -21.70 13.15
C GLY A 35 -18.41 -20.21 13.01
N TYR A 36 -17.98 -19.56 11.93
CA TYR A 36 -18.24 -18.16 11.63
C TYR A 36 -18.86 -17.98 10.24
N ARG A 37 -19.57 -16.86 10.06
CA ARG A 37 -20.04 -16.38 8.76
C ARG A 37 -19.83 -14.87 8.65
N ILE A 38 -19.65 -14.38 7.44
CA ILE A 38 -19.57 -12.94 7.16
C ILE A 38 -20.97 -12.33 7.37
N ASP A 39 -21.03 -11.31 8.23
CA ASP A 39 -22.22 -10.48 8.45
C ASP A 39 -22.16 -9.18 7.64
N ARG A 40 -20.97 -8.59 7.55
CA ARG A 40 -20.73 -7.36 6.78
C ARG A 40 -19.31 -7.35 6.23
N VAL A 41 -19.17 -6.81 5.03
CA VAL A 41 -17.88 -6.45 4.43
C VAL A 41 -17.78 -4.93 4.48
N PHE A 42 -16.68 -4.43 5.01
CA PHE A 42 -16.27 -3.04 4.82
C PHE A 42 -15.27 -3.06 3.67
N ASN A 43 -15.56 -2.34 2.59
CA ASN A 43 -14.70 -2.21 1.43
C ASN A 43 -14.79 -0.76 0.93
N ASP A 44 -13.67 -0.05 0.98
CA ASP A 44 -13.54 1.33 0.57
C ASP A 44 -12.38 1.43 -0.42
N ALA A 45 -12.72 1.46 -1.71
CA ALA A 45 -11.76 1.49 -2.81
C ALA A 45 -10.99 2.81 -2.90
N VAL A 46 -11.51 3.90 -2.30
CA VAL A 46 -10.82 5.21 -2.31
C VAL A 46 -9.61 5.18 -1.40
N THR A 47 -9.70 4.44 -0.29
CA THR A 47 -8.62 4.34 0.69
C THR A 47 -7.93 2.98 0.68
N ASP A 48 -8.39 2.02 -0.12
CA ASP A 48 -8.01 0.59 -0.06
C ASP A 48 -8.25 -0.07 1.31
N PHE A 49 -9.24 0.46 2.07
CA PHE A 49 -9.58 -0.10 3.37
C PHE A 49 -10.52 -1.30 3.21
N GLN A 50 -10.15 -2.43 3.83
CA GLN A 50 -11.04 -3.59 3.93
C GLN A 50 -11.09 -4.19 5.34
N ALA A 51 -12.28 -4.65 5.74
CA ALA A 51 -12.47 -5.43 6.95
C ALA A 51 -13.66 -6.39 6.83
N LEU A 52 -13.56 -7.55 7.46
CA LEU A 52 -14.65 -8.53 7.56
C LEU A 52 -15.26 -8.51 8.97
N ALA A 53 -16.56 -8.26 9.03
CA ALA A 53 -17.36 -8.33 10.24
C ALA A 53 -18.08 -9.68 10.27
N LEU A 54 -17.80 -10.49 11.29
CA LEU A 54 -18.21 -11.87 11.39
C LEU A 54 -19.21 -12.09 12.53
N THR A 55 -20.12 -13.02 12.31
CA THR A 55 -20.99 -13.56 13.36
C THR A 55 -20.65 -15.02 13.62
N SER A 56 -20.70 -15.39 14.90
CA SER A 56 -20.54 -16.78 15.30
C SER A 56 -21.80 -17.59 14.99
N LEU A 57 -21.60 -18.81 14.50
CA LEU A 57 -22.62 -19.85 14.36
C LEU A 57 -22.89 -20.57 15.70
N THR A 58 -22.06 -20.31 16.72
CA THR A 58 -22.18 -20.86 18.07
C THR A 58 -22.48 -19.75 19.09
N PRO A 59 -23.49 -19.90 19.98
CA PRO A 59 -23.89 -18.83 20.91
C PRO A 59 -22.81 -18.39 21.92
N ASP A 60 -21.74 -19.18 22.06
CA ASP A 60 -20.74 -19.05 23.10
C ASP A 60 -19.47 -18.34 22.61
N LYS A 61 -19.34 -18.10 21.30
CA LYS A 61 -18.23 -17.35 20.72
C LYS A 61 -18.68 -15.92 20.35
N PRO A 62 -17.82 -14.91 20.57
CA PRO A 62 -18.14 -13.53 20.23
C PRO A 62 -18.18 -13.34 18.70
N PRO A 63 -18.90 -12.31 18.21
CA PRO A 63 -18.67 -11.76 16.87
C PRO A 63 -17.20 -11.31 16.72
N VAL A 64 -16.70 -11.22 15.48
CA VAL A 64 -15.29 -10.87 15.24
C VAL A 64 -15.20 -9.81 14.15
N LEU A 65 -14.39 -8.77 14.37
CA LEU A 65 -13.98 -7.82 13.34
C LEU A 65 -12.54 -8.13 12.93
N ILE A 66 -12.33 -8.42 11.66
CA ILE A 66 -11.00 -8.72 11.08
C ILE A 66 -10.63 -7.59 10.13
N PHE A 67 -9.54 -6.89 10.39
CA PHE A 67 -8.96 -5.95 9.42
C PHE A 67 -8.11 -6.71 8.39
N LYS A 68 -8.10 -6.22 7.14
CA LYS A 68 -7.13 -6.61 6.10
C LYS A 68 -5.87 -5.75 6.22
N GLY A 69 -4.71 -6.31 5.87
CA GLY A 69 -3.46 -5.57 5.74
C GLY A 69 -3.32 -4.95 4.35
N GLY A 70 -2.10 -4.53 4.00
CA GLY A 70 -1.79 -4.03 2.65
C GLY A 70 -1.95 -5.11 1.58
N VAL A 71 -1.75 -4.72 0.31
CA VAL A 71 -1.79 -5.67 -0.82
C VAL A 71 -0.45 -6.42 -0.95
N ASP A 72 0.64 -5.82 -0.46
CA ASP A 72 2.00 -6.36 -0.49
C ASP A 72 2.66 -6.29 0.92
N PRO A 73 3.34 -7.35 1.40
CA PRO A 73 4.20 -7.31 2.58
C PRO A 73 5.29 -6.22 2.60
N GLY A 74 5.79 -5.79 1.43
CA GLY A 74 6.79 -4.73 1.25
C GLY A 74 6.25 -3.33 1.56
N ASP A 75 5.01 -3.07 1.16
CA ASP A 75 4.27 -1.85 1.51
C ASP A 75 4.11 -1.72 3.02
N ASP A 76 3.75 -2.81 3.69
CA ASP A 76 3.57 -2.85 5.13
C ASP A 76 4.86 -2.41 5.85
N ALA A 77 6.04 -2.83 5.38
CA ALA A 77 7.35 -2.42 5.91
C ALA A 77 7.68 -0.94 5.63
N ALA A 78 7.41 -0.42 4.43
CA ALA A 78 7.62 0.99 4.08
C ALA A 78 6.69 1.94 4.85
N PHE A 79 5.47 1.50 5.14
CA PHE A 79 4.47 2.24 5.91
C PHE A 79 4.76 2.25 7.42
N THR A 80 5.51 1.28 7.96
CA THR A 80 5.95 1.32 9.37
C THR A 80 6.88 2.49 9.69
N ASP A 81 7.70 2.93 8.72
CA ASP A 81 8.65 4.03 8.91
C ASP A 81 7.95 5.41 8.89
N ARG A 82 6.82 5.52 8.21
CA ARG A 82 5.97 6.72 8.15
C ARG A 82 4.80 6.57 9.12
N ARG A 83 5.05 6.84 10.41
CA ARG A 83 4.11 6.86 11.56
C ARG A 83 2.81 7.67 11.32
N GLY A 84 1.94 7.20 10.44
CA GLY A 84 0.78 7.94 9.94
C GLY A 84 0.03 7.28 8.78
N VAL A 85 0.53 6.18 8.20
CA VAL A 85 -0.20 5.47 7.13
C VAL A 85 -1.14 4.40 7.72
N ALA A 86 -2.28 4.19 7.07
CA ALA A 86 -3.50 3.51 7.55
C ALA A 86 -4.45 4.32 8.46
N PHE A 87 -4.12 5.56 8.79
CA PHE A 87 -4.97 6.42 9.63
C PHE A 87 -6.17 7.02 8.90
N ASN A 88 -5.96 7.53 7.68
CA ASN A 88 -7.05 8.13 6.90
C ASN A 88 -8.11 7.08 6.51
N GLN A 89 -7.66 5.86 6.19
CA GLN A 89 -8.48 4.66 5.94
C GLN A 89 -9.39 4.33 7.12
N PHE A 90 -8.81 4.20 8.32
CA PHE A 90 -9.59 3.91 9.52
C PHE A 90 -10.56 5.04 9.86
N GLU A 91 -10.12 6.30 9.82
CA GLU A 91 -10.97 7.45 10.16
C GLU A 91 -12.15 7.61 9.18
N ALA A 92 -11.95 7.37 7.88
CA ALA A 92 -13.02 7.37 6.88
C ALA A 92 -14.10 6.31 7.19
N ASN A 93 -13.70 5.16 7.75
CA ASN A 93 -14.57 4.01 7.98
C ASN A 93 -15.05 3.85 9.44
N LYS A 94 -14.49 4.63 10.37
CA LYS A 94 -14.71 4.55 11.82
C LYS A 94 -16.18 4.60 12.21
N THR A 95 -16.97 5.52 11.65
CA THR A 95 -18.40 5.62 11.98
C THR A 95 -19.17 4.35 11.58
N ALA A 96 -18.87 3.78 10.42
CA ALA A 96 -19.52 2.54 9.96
C ALA A 96 -19.15 1.35 10.84
N ILE A 97 -17.88 1.25 11.26
CA ILE A 97 -17.39 0.21 12.18
C ILE A 97 -18.06 0.34 13.54
N GLY A 98 -18.08 1.54 14.14
CA GLY A 98 -18.70 1.78 15.44
C GLY A 98 -20.20 1.48 15.47
N ASN A 99 -20.91 1.80 14.38
CA ASN A 99 -22.31 1.45 14.22
C ASN A 99 -22.51 -0.08 14.19
N TRP A 100 -21.67 -0.81 13.47
CA TRP A 100 -21.75 -2.28 13.44
C TRP A 100 -21.46 -2.90 14.80
N LEU A 101 -20.37 -2.49 15.48
CA LEU A 101 -20.03 -2.99 16.83
C LEU A 101 -21.17 -2.81 17.82
N THR A 102 -21.84 -1.66 17.77
CA THR A 102 -22.99 -1.36 18.63
C THR A 102 -24.22 -2.19 18.27
N GLN A 103 -24.48 -2.41 16.98
CA GLN A 103 -25.61 -3.20 16.51
C GLN A 103 -25.41 -4.68 16.85
N ILE A 104 -24.24 -5.24 16.55
CA ILE A 104 -24.00 -6.67 16.67
C ILE A 104 -23.86 -7.15 18.12
N SER A 105 -23.39 -6.28 19.03
CA SER A 105 -23.36 -6.56 20.47
C SER A 105 -24.76 -6.66 21.10
N ARG A 106 -25.79 -6.14 20.42
CA ARG A 106 -27.18 -6.09 20.91
C ARG A 106 -28.16 -6.92 20.09
N ASP A 107 -27.70 -7.57 19.02
CA ASP A 107 -28.54 -8.38 18.15
C ASP A 107 -28.72 -9.79 18.75
N PRO A 108 -29.89 -10.14 19.31
CA PRO A 108 -30.10 -11.42 19.97
C PRO A 108 -30.16 -12.60 18.98
N ALA A 109 -30.39 -12.35 17.69
CA ALA A 109 -30.43 -13.38 16.65
C ALA A 109 -29.02 -13.74 16.17
N LYS A 110 -28.10 -12.79 16.18
CA LYS A 110 -26.72 -12.96 15.69
C LYS A 110 -25.68 -13.10 16.80
N ASN A 111 -26.00 -12.65 18.01
CA ASN A 111 -25.15 -12.69 19.20
C ASN A 111 -26.00 -12.93 20.47
N PRO A 112 -26.49 -14.17 20.67
CA PRO A 112 -27.50 -14.47 21.70
C PRO A 112 -27.03 -14.23 23.14
N ARG A 113 -25.72 -14.20 23.38
CA ARG A 113 -25.11 -13.93 24.69
C ARG A 113 -24.64 -12.49 24.86
N SER A 114 -24.93 -11.61 23.90
CA SER A 114 -24.52 -10.20 23.93
C SER A 114 -23.02 -10.03 24.21
N LEU A 115 -22.20 -10.92 23.64
CA LEU A 115 -20.75 -10.87 23.80
C LEU A 115 -20.21 -9.67 23.03
N LEU A 116 -19.21 -9.00 23.59
CA LEU A 116 -18.58 -7.90 22.88
C LEU A 116 -17.71 -8.47 21.75
N PRO A 117 -17.73 -7.86 20.54
CA PRO A 117 -16.98 -8.39 19.40
C PRO A 117 -15.47 -8.33 19.62
N ASP A 118 -14.77 -9.42 19.32
CA ASP A 118 -13.31 -9.41 19.30
C ASP A 118 -12.81 -8.67 18.04
N VAL A 119 -11.63 -8.07 18.14
CA VAL A 119 -10.99 -7.34 17.05
C VAL A 119 -9.63 -7.96 16.77
N ILE A 120 -9.40 -8.35 15.51
CA ILE A 120 -8.17 -9.04 15.13
C ILE A 120 -7.51 -8.41 13.89
N GLY A 121 -6.18 -8.54 13.80
CA GLY A 121 -5.43 -8.10 12.63
C GLY A 121 -4.02 -8.70 12.55
N HIS A 122 -3.51 -8.88 11.34
CA HIS A 122 -2.14 -9.31 11.04
C HIS A 122 -1.37 -8.18 10.33
N SER A 123 -0.07 -8.04 10.57
CA SER A 123 0.75 -7.00 9.94
C SER A 123 0.16 -5.59 10.13
N MET A 124 0.03 -4.76 9.09
CA MET A 124 -0.60 -3.44 9.15
C MET A 124 -2.05 -3.49 9.69
N ALA A 125 -2.77 -4.57 9.43
CA ALA A 125 -4.12 -4.77 9.95
C ALA A 125 -4.16 -4.86 11.48
N GLY A 126 -3.06 -5.28 12.11
CA GLY A 126 -2.97 -5.24 13.56
C GLY A 126 -2.71 -3.85 14.13
N ALA A 127 -2.14 -2.91 13.35
CA ALA A 127 -2.13 -1.50 13.73
C ALA A 127 -3.56 -0.91 13.71
N LEU A 128 -4.36 -1.27 12.70
CA LEU A 128 -5.79 -0.93 12.63
C LEU A 128 -6.59 -1.53 13.80
N ALA A 129 -6.30 -2.77 14.19
CA ALA A 129 -6.91 -3.41 15.35
C ALA A 129 -6.57 -2.68 16.66
N GLN A 130 -5.31 -2.27 16.85
CA GLN A 130 -4.91 -1.45 18.00
C GLN A 130 -5.60 -0.09 18.02
N ARG A 131 -5.80 0.54 16.85
CA ARG A 131 -6.55 1.80 16.72
C ARG A 131 -8.02 1.62 17.09
N ALA A 132 -8.66 0.56 16.61
CA ALA A 132 -10.02 0.21 16.97
C ALA A 132 -10.18 -0.01 18.48
N ALA A 133 -9.18 -0.59 19.14
CA ALA A 133 -9.18 -0.76 20.59
C ALA A 133 -9.11 0.55 21.37
N ALA A 134 -8.34 1.53 20.86
CA ALA A 134 -8.28 2.86 21.42
C ALA A 134 -9.60 3.64 21.23
N GLU A 135 -10.26 3.46 20.08
CA GLU A 135 -11.46 4.19 19.72
C GLU A 135 -12.75 3.61 20.34
N PHE A 136 -12.90 2.29 20.29
CA PHE A 136 -14.15 1.58 20.63
C PHE A 136 -14.03 0.80 21.93
N THR A 137 -13.24 1.31 22.88
CA THR A 137 -12.87 0.65 24.14
C THR A 137 -14.02 -0.05 24.88
N ASN A 138 -15.23 0.54 24.89
CA ASN A 138 -16.40 -0.02 25.59
C ASN A 138 -17.29 -0.93 24.73
N SER A 139 -17.02 -0.99 23.42
CA SER A 139 -17.84 -1.69 22.42
C SER A 139 -17.17 -2.94 21.86
N ILE A 140 -15.95 -3.28 22.30
CA ILE A 140 -15.19 -4.45 21.84
C ILE A 140 -14.79 -5.38 22.99
N GLY A 141 -14.55 -6.65 22.64
CA GLY A 141 -14.07 -7.74 23.49
C GLY A 141 -12.55 -7.74 23.60
N GLU A 142 -11.92 -8.83 23.15
CA GLU A 142 -10.46 -8.93 23.08
C GLU A 142 -9.92 -8.23 21.81
N THR A 143 -8.72 -7.67 21.91
CA THR A 143 -7.95 -7.21 20.74
C THR A 143 -6.73 -8.08 20.58
N ILE A 144 -6.59 -8.69 19.40
CA ILE A 144 -5.60 -9.72 19.11
C ILE A 144 -4.86 -9.34 17.83
N THR A 145 -3.58 -9.07 17.97
CA THR A 145 -2.76 -8.61 16.84
C THR A 145 -1.59 -9.55 16.62
N PHE A 146 -1.32 -9.85 15.36
CA PHE A 146 -0.26 -10.75 14.91
C PHE A 146 0.76 -9.93 14.11
N ASN A 147 2.03 -10.04 14.47
CA ASN A 147 3.13 -9.51 13.66
C ASN A 147 2.98 -8.02 13.30
N SER A 148 2.41 -7.24 14.21
CA SER A 148 1.93 -5.90 13.89
C SER A 148 2.94 -4.82 14.26
N PRO A 149 3.01 -3.72 13.51
CA PRO A 149 3.89 -2.62 13.86
C PRO A 149 3.38 -1.85 15.08
N GLY A 150 4.27 -1.04 15.66
CA GLY A 150 3.91 -0.11 16.72
C GLY A 150 2.98 1.00 16.22
N ILE A 151 2.10 1.49 17.09
CA ILE A 151 1.17 2.59 16.78
C ILE A 151 1.77 3.99 17.02
N ASP A 152 1.21 4.99 16.33
CA ASP A 152 1.67 6.37 16.38
C ASP A 152 1.39 7.07 17.74
N ARG A 153 1.96 8.27 17.92
CA ARG A 153 1.81 9.03 19.17
C ARG A 153 0.37 9.47 19.41
N ALA A 154 -0.41 9.78 18.37
CA ALA A 154 -1.79 10.21 18.54
C ALA A 154 -2.69 9.07 19.04
N THR A 155 -2.49 7.85 18.55
CA THR A 155 -3.21 6.64 19.03
C THR A 155 -2.79 6.26 20.43
N ALA A 156 -1.50 6.34 20.74
CA ALA A 156 -0.99 6.17 22.11
C ALA A 156 -1.61 7.20 23.08
N ASN A 157 -1.81 8.44 22.62
CA ASN A 157 -2.46 9.48 23.42
C ASN A 157 -3.96 9.20 23.60
N LEU A 158 -4.65 8.76 22.55
CA LEU A 158 -6.07 8.42 22.60
C LEU A 158 -6.32 7.24 23.56
N PHE A 159 -5.49 6.20 23.48
CA PHE A 159 -5.52 5.07 24.40
C PHE A 159 -5.37 5.50 25.86
N ARG A 160 -4.49 6.48 26.12
CA ARG A 160 -4.30 7.10 27.44
C ARG A 160 -5.48 7.97 27.88
N GLN A 161 -6.05 8.77 26.98
CA GLN A 161 -7.17 9.66 27.26
C GLN A 161 -8.47 8.91 27.55
N ASN A 162 -8.69 7.78 26.88
CA ASN A 162 -9.87 6.92 27.08
C ASN A 162 -9.73 6.00 28.30
N GLY A 163 -8.79 6.30 29.20
CA GLY A 163 -8.66 5.67 30.52
C GLY A 163 -8.02 4.28 30.52
N GLY A 164 -7.49 3.83 29.38
CA GLY A 164 -7.11 2.44 29.16
C GLY A 164 -8.33 1.56 29.18
N ALA A 165 -8.48 0.74 28.14
CA ALA A 165 -9.43 -0.35 28.21
C ALA A 165 -9.16 -1.11 29.51
N ASN A 166 -10.14 -1.19 30.41
CA ASN A 166 -10.14 -2.12 31.54
C ASN A 166 -10.18 -3.60 31.05
N LYS A 167 -9.57 -3.88 29.91
CA LYS A 167 -9.57 -5.11 29.13
C LYS A 167 -8.19 -5.31 28.51
N PRO A 168 -7.69 -6.56 28.48
CA PRO A 168 -6.38 -6.86 27.92
C PRO A 168 -6.33 -6.59 26.41
N VAL A 169 -5.28 -5.90 25.96
CA VAL A 169 -4.83 -5.96 24.57
C VAL A 169 -3.72 -7.00 24.53
N ASN A 170 -3.91 -8.07 23.76
CA ASN A 170 -2.96 -9.17 23.65
C ASN A 170 -2.20 -9.04 22.33
N HIS A 171 -0.89 -8.77 22.42
CA HIS A 171 -0.03 -8.59 21.25
C HIS A 171 0.83 -9.85 21.03
N TYR A 172 0.64 -10.49 19.88
CA TYR A 172 1.42 -11.65 19.47
C TYR A 172 2.50 -11.20 18.48
N VAL A 173 3.75 -11.18 18.93
CA VAL A 173 4.92 -10.82 18.13
C VAL A 173 5.72 -12.09 17.85
N VAL A 174 5.74 -12.54 16.60
CA VAL A 174 6.66 -13.58 16.15
C VAL A 174 7.99 -12.91 15.83
N ASN A 175 9.05 -13.33 16.52
CA ASN A 175 10.36 -12.74 16.31
C ASN A 175 10.98 -13.32 15.03
N GLY A 176 11.35 -12.43 14.12
CA GLY A 176 11.76 -12.74 12.75
C GLY A 176 10.83 -12.18 11.67
N ASP A 177 9.77 -11.47 12.06
CA ASP A 177 8.95 -10.67 11.17
C ASP A 177 9.48 -9.23 11.07
N PHE A 178 9.76 -8.80 9.83
CA PHE A 178 10.34 -7.50 9.49
C PHE A 178 9.41 -6.31 9.80
N VAL A 179 8.10 -6.53 9.89
CA VAL A 179 7.11 -5.46 10.11
C VAL A 179 7.06 -5.03 11.59
N SER A 180 7.30 -5.95 12.52
CA SER A 180 7.18 -5.69 13.97
C SER A 180 8.35 -4.90 14.58
N LEU A 181 9.47 -4.77 13.88
CA LEU A 181 10.73 -4.24 14.44
C LEU A 181 11.29 -3.01 13.72
N GLY A 182 10.57 -2.41 12.76
CA GLY A 182 11.00 -1.18 12.10
C GLY A 182 12.40 -1.29 11.46
N GLY A 183 12.66 -2.43 10.80
CA GLY A 183 13.91 -2.65 10.07
C GLY A 183 15.13 -3.15 10.85
N GLU A 184 15.00 -3.71 12.06
CA GLU A 184 16.15 -4.30 12.78
C GLU A 184 16.48 -5.77 12.39
N GLU A 185 17.73 -6.17 12.67
CA GLU A 185 18.35 -7.46 12.34
C GLU A 185 17.67 -8.67 13.02
N PHE A 186 17.46 -9.74 12.25
CA PHE A 186 16.85 -11.01 12.68
C PHE A 186 17.67 -11.73 13.78
N ILE A 187 17.03 -12.14 14.89
CA ILE A 187 17.64 -13.02 15.91
C ILE A 187 16.90 -14.37 15.94
N PRO A 188 17.48 -15.46 15.40
CA PRO A 188 16.79 -16.75 15.31
C PRO A 188 16.42 -17.34 16.69
N GLY A 189 15.17 -17.84 16.83
CA GLY A 189 14.77 -18.76 17.92
C GLY A 189 14.24 -18.15 19.22
N ARG A 190 13.79 -16.88 19.23
CA ARG A 190 13.22 -16.23 20.44
C ARG A 190 11.83 -15.68 20.21
N VAL A 191 10.75 -16.44 20.42
CA VAL A 191 9.38 -15.88 20.34
C VAL A 191 9.03 -15.15 21.64
N ILE A 192 8.54 -13.92 21.54
CA ILE A 192 8.22 -13.07 22.70
C ILE A 192 6.73 -12.73 22.68
N LEU A 193 5.97 -13.25 23.63
CA LEU A 193 4.58 -12.87 23.86
C LEU A 193 4.54 -11.62 24.75
N GLN A 194 3.76 -10.60 24.36
CA GLN A 194 3.60 -9.37 25.14
C GLN A 194 2.12 -9.07 25.33
N SER A 195 1.68 -8.88 26.57
CA SER A 195 0.31 -8.47 26.89
C SER A 195 0.35 -7.29 27.84
N TYR A 196 -0.47 -6.29 27.56
CA TYR A 196 -0.60 -5.11 28.40
C TYR A 196 -2.06 -4.81 28.74
N THR A 197 -2.27 -4.46 30.00
CA THR A 197 -3.57 -4.09 30.59
C THR A 197 -3.54 -2.70 31.20
N ASN A 198 -2.36 -2.04 31.25
CA ASN A 198 -2.20 -0.72 31.87
C ASN A 198 -2.13 0.40 30.82
N PRO A 199 -3.04 1.40 30.84
CA PRO A 199 -3.04 2.56 29.94
C PRO A 199 -1.77 3.41 29.95
N GLN A 200 -1.02 3.40 31.05
CA GLN A 200 0.16 4.24 31.20
C GLN A 200 1.40 3.67 30.51
N ILE A 201 1.31 2.45 29.97
CA ILE A 201 2.36 1.86 29.13
C ILE A 201 2.31 2.54 27.77
N ASP A 202 3.37 3.26 27.41
CA ASP A 202 3.52 3.84 26.09
C ASP A 202 3.66 2.71 25.05
N PRO A 203 2.74 2.51 24.10
CA PRO A 203 2.85 1.45 23.10
C PRO A 203 4.10 1.59 22.21
N ARG A 204 4.78 2.75 22.22
CA ARG A 204 6.14 2.92 21.66
C ARG A 204 7.23 2.15 22.44
N PHE A 205 6.94 1.59 23.61
CA PHE A 205 7.83 0.65 24.31
C PHE A 205 8.02 -0.66 23.53
N LEU A 206 7.05 -1.03 22.67
CA LEU A 206 7.14 -2.21 21.80
C LEU A 206 8.20 -2.01 20.70
N SER A 207 8.64 -0.78 20.43
CA SER A 207 9.64 -0.44 19.41
C SER A 207 11.04 -0.17 19.97
N ARG A 208 11.31 -0.46 21.26
CA ARG A 208 12.66 -0.24 21.81
C ARG A 208 13.57 -1.39 21.43
N LYS A 209 14.69 -1.02 20.79
CA LYS A 209 15.79 -1.88 20.33
C LYS A 209 16.14 -2.96 21.34
N HIS A 210 16.50 -4.14 20.83
CA HIS A 210 16.79 -5.38 21.59
C HIS A 210 17.71 -5.21 22.83
N GLY A 211 18.53 -4.14 22.88
CA GLY A 211 19.41 -3.84 24.02
C GLY A 211 18.71 -3.58 25.36
N GLU A 212 17.43 -3.18 25.40
CA GLU A 212 16.69 -2.90 26.65
C GLU A 212 15.74 -4.05 27.09
N ILE A 213 15.54 -5.09 26.24
CA ILE A 213 14.52 -6.16 26.41
C ILE A 213 14.78 -7.05 27.63
N ALA A 214 16.05 -7.29 27.99
CA ALA A 214 16.39 -8.15 29.13
C ALA A 214 15.82 -7.64 30.46
N SER A 215 15.70 -6.32 30.62
CA SER A 215 15.13 -5.71 31.83
C SER A 215 13.62 -5.95 31.94
N LEU A 216 12.89 -5.95 30.83
CA LEU A 216 11.43 -6.12 30.77
C LEU A 216 10.98 -7.56 31.04
N LEU A 217 11.78 -8.56 30.63
CA LEU A 217 11.57 -9.97 30.97
C LEU A 217 11.77 -10.25 32.47
N SER A 218 12.69 -9.52 33.11
CA SER A 218 13.06 -9.74 34.51
C SER A 218 12.28 -8.86 35.51
N SER A 219 11.75 -7.72 35.07
CA SER A 219 11.03 -6.74 35.92
C SER A 219 10.03 -5.92 35.09
N PRO A 220 8.89 -6.51 34.70
CA PRO A 220 7.89 -5.82 33.89
C PRO A 220 7.18 -4.70 34.68
N PRO A 221 6.80 -3.57 34.04
CA PRO A 221 5.97 -2.56 34.68
C PRO A 221 4.59 -3.11 35.06
N PRO A 222 3.90 -2.54 36.08
CA PRO A 222 2.59 -3.03 36.51
C PRO A 222 1.57 -3.06 35.35
N GLY A 223 0.94 -4.22 35.13
CA GLY A 223 -0.01 -4.44 34.03
C GLY A 223 0.64 -4.73 32.67
N TYR A 224 1.95 -5.01 32.63
CA TYR A 224 2.65 -5.60 31.49
C TYR A 224 3.03 -7.03 31.82
N SER A 225 2.88 -7.94 30.87
CA SER A 225 3.41 -9.30 30.96
C SER A 225 4.13 -9.66 29.67
N GLN A 226 5.30 -10.27 29.80
CA GLN A 226 6.10 -10.73 28.69
C GLN A 226 6.58 -12.15 28.97
N ARG A 227 6.48 -13.04 27.98
CA ARG A 227 7.01 -14.40 28.06
C ARG A 227 7.83 -14.72 26.83
N GLU A 228 9.07 -15.12 27.06
CA GLU A 228 9.89 -15.76 26.03
C GLU A 228 9.46 -17.23 25.92
N ILE A 229 9.08 -17.67 24.73
CA ILE A 229 8.82 -19.08 24.45
C ILE A 229 10.14 -19.72 24.05
N SER A 230 10.53 -20.75 24.80
CA SER A 230 11.80 -21.44 24.56
C SER A 230 11.78 -22.28 23.29
N VAL A 231 12.96 -22.54 22.72
CA VAL A 231 13.16 -23.46 21.58
C VAL A 231 12.57 -24.85 21.85
N ASN A 232 12.56 -25.32 23.10
CA ASN A 232 11.99 -26.62 23.46
C ASN A 232 10.45 -26.61 23.50
N GLU A 233 9.83 -25.48 23.83
CA GLU A 233 8.38 -25.31 23.79
C GLU A 233 7.87 -25.14 22.35
N LEU A 234 8.65 -24.45 21.49
CA LEU A 234 8.39 -24.33 20.06
C LEU A 234 8.45 -25.69 19.33
N ASN A 235 9.33 -26.58 19.78
CA ASN A 235 9.50 -27.94 19.23
C ASN A 235 8.58 -28.99 19.89
N ASN A 236 7.65 -28.58 20.75
CA ASN A 236 6.70 -29.50 21.37
C ASN A 236 5.67 -29.95 20.32
N PRO A 237 5.45 -31.26 20.09
CA PRO A 237 4.50 -31.75 19.09
C PRO A 237 3.04 -31.40 19.39
N ASN A 238 2.72 -30.97 20.61
CA ASN A 238 1.40 -30.42 20.98
C ASN A 238 1.33 -28.89 20.82
N PHE A 239 2.44 -28.24 20.49
CA PHE A 239 2.53 -26.82 20.17
C PHE A 239 2.39 -26.68 18.65
N ASN A 240 1.15 -26.49 18.18
CA ASN A 240 0.84 -26.39 16.76
C ASN A 240 1.07 -24.95 16.26
N PHE A 241 2.29 -24.65 15.82
CA PHE A 241 2.49 -23.66 14.76
C PHE A 241 2.11 -24.33 13.43
N ASN A 242 0.80 -24.40 13.17
CA ASN A 242 0.29 -25.01 11.96
C ASN A 242 0.21 -23.98 10.85
N ASN A 243 1.23 -23.96 10.00
CA ASN A 243 1.17 -24.23 8.56
C ASN A 243 2.31 -23.49 7.83
N ASP A 244 2.65 -23.96 6.64
CA ASP A 244 3.72 -23.45 5.77
C ASP A 244 3.61 -21.95 5.36
N SER A 245 2.67 -21.18 5.92
CA SER A 245 2.49 -19.75 5.66
C SER A 245 3.64 -18.91 6.20
N ASP A 246 4.22 -19.26 7.35
CA ASP A 246 5.26 -18.44 7.99
C ASP A 246 6.62 -18.67 7.34
N PHE A 247 6.83 -19.88 6.80
CA PHE A 247 7.95 -20.17 5.92
C PHE A 247 7.76 -19.50 4.56
N ALA A 248 6.55 -19.50 4.01
CA ALA A 248 6.25 -18.77 2.78
C ALA A 248 6.41 -17.25 2.97
N GLU A 249 5.95 -16.67 4.08
CA GLU A 249 6.13 -15.26 4.42
C GLU A 249 7.61 -14.90 4.65
N PHE A 250 8.36 -15.78 5.32
CA PHE A 250 9.82 -15.66 5.45
C PHE A 250 10.54 -15.73 4.11
N ILE A 251 10.19 -16.69 3.24
CA ILE A 251 10.78 -16.84 1.91
C ILE A 251 10.35 -15.70 0.99
N THR A 252 9.12 -15.21 1.08
CA THR A 252 8.62 -14.05 0.31
C THR A 252 9.33 -12.77 0.78
N ALA A 253 9.41 -12.50 2.08
CA ALA A 253 10.14 -11.35 2.61
C ALA A 253 11.67 -11.43 2.34
N LEU A 254 12.24 -12.63 2.41
CA LEU A 254 13.63 -12.89 2.06
C LEU A 254 13.85 -12.82 0.54
N ALA A 255 12.86 -13.20 -0.28
CA ALA A 255 12.91 -13.10 -1.73
C ALA A 255 12.83 -11.64 -2.18
N VAL A 256 12.06 -10.82 -1.47
CA VAL A 256 11.99 -9.36 -1.66
C VAL A 256 13.32 -8.69 -1.33
N ARG A 257 14.14 -9.20 -0.40
CA ARG A 257 15.40 -8.51 -0.02
C ARG A 257 16.67 -9.17 -0.55
N LYS A 258 16.65 -10.49 -0.73
CA LYS A 258 17.77 -11.37 -1.08
C LYS A 258 17.26 -12.61 -1.85
N PRO A 259 16.74 -12.44 -3.09
CA PRO A 259 16.10 -13.51 -3.88
C PRO A 259 17.00 -14.72 -4.14
N GLN A 260 18.32 -14.51 -4.27
CA GLN A 260 19.28 -15.60 -4.47
C GLN A 260 19.54 -16.44 -3.21
N ILE A 261 19.35 -15.86 -2.02
CA ILE A 261 19.39 -16.59 -0.74
C ILE A 261 18.07 -17.34 -0.54
N ALA A 262 16.94 -16.70 -0.87
CA ALA A 262 15.63 -17.35 -0.85
C ALA A 262 15.59 -18.59 -1.77
N ALA A 263 16.20 -18.51 -2.96
CA ALA A 263 16.31 -19.63 -3.91
C ALA A 263 17.14 -20.81 -3.36
N ALA A 264 18.11 -20.56 -2.47
CA ALA A 264 18.86 -21.61 -1.78
C ALA A 264 18.04 -22.35 -0.71
N PHE A 265 16.92 -21.78 -0.30
CA PHE A 265 15.96 -22.36 0.63
C PHE A 265 14.71 -22.89 -0.10
N SER A 266 14.90 -23.94 -0.91
CA SER A 266 13.84 -24.56 -1.73
C SER A 266 12.85 -25.43 -0.96
N SER A 267 13.09 -25.66 0.34
CA SER A 267 12.18 -26.37 1.25
C SER A 267 12.45 -26.04 2.72
N ARG A 268 11.48 -26.34 3.59
CA ARG A 268 11.67 -26.29 5.04
C ARG A 268 12.88 -27.12 5.50
N SER A 269 13.15 -28.24 4.80
CA SER A 269 14.27 -29.13 5.08
C SER A 269 15.65 -28.53 4.78
N SER A 270 15.79 -27.67 3.76
CA SER A 270 17.05 -26.96 3.47
C SER A 270 17.33 -25.83 4.48
N ALA A 271 16.27 -25.16 4.96
CA ALA A 271 16.40 -24.18 6.05
C ALA A 271 16.81 -24.85 7.37
N GLU A 272 16.31 -26.06 7.64
CA GLU A 272 16.67 -26.88 8.79
C GLU A 272 18.09 -27.50 8.70
N GLN A 273 18.58 -27.82 7.50
CA GLN A 273 19.96 -28.24 7.28
C GLN A 273 20.95 -27.08 7.49
N PHE A 274 20.58 -25.86 7.05
CA PHE A 274 21.33 -24.65 7.37
C PHE A 274 21.34 -24.36 8.89
N ARG A 275 20.21 -24.57 9.57
CA ARG A 275 20.08 -24.47 11.05
C ARG A 275 21.01 -25.42 11.82
N THR A 276 21.40 -26.56 11.24
CA THR A 276 22.12 -27.64 11.95
C THR A 276 23.59 -27.81 11.55
N SER A 277 24.08 -27.06 10.56
CA SER A 277 25.43 -27.25 9.97
C SER A 277 26.59 -26.63 10.77
N GLY A 278 26.33 -25.84 11.82
CA GLY A 278 27.37 -25.40 12.77
C GLY A 278 28.42 -24.42 12.25
N ALA A 279 28.29 -23.90 11.02
CA ALA A 279 29.15 -22.81 10.53
C ALA A 279 28.68 -21.46 11.11
N SER A 280 29.61 -20.62 11.57
CA SER A 280 29.23 -19.29 12.06
C SER A 280 28.67 -18.45 10.92
N PHE A 281 27.44 -17.98 11.12
CA PHE A 281 26.71 -17.11 10.21
C PHE A 281 27.57 -15.95 9.68
N LEU A 282 28.43 -15.37 10.52
CA LEU A 282 29.34 -14.27 10.17
C LEU A 282 30.37 -14.61 9.07
N GLY A 283 30.89 -15.85 9.03
CA GLY A 283 31.90 -16.23 8.04
C GLY A 283 31.32 -16.45 6.64
N THR A 284 30.08 -16.94 6.58
CA THR A 284 29.35 -17.15 5.32
C THR A 284 28.67 -15.85 4.85
N ARG A 285 28.18 -15.04 5.81
CA ARG A 285 27.71 -13.68 5.60
C ARG A 285 28.79 -12.79 4.99
N SER A 286 30.04 -12.82 5.47
CA SER A 286 31.12 -12.02 4.89
C SER A 286 31.52 -12.46 3.46
N LEU A 287 31.32 -13.73 3.10
CA LEU A 287 31.55 -14.23 1.73
C LEU A 287 30.37 -13.89 0.80
N LEU A 288 29.14 -13.94 1.32
CA LEU A 288 27.93 -13.52 0.60
C LEU A 288 27.83 -12.00 0.46
N GLU A 289 28.16 -11.21 1.49
CA GLU A 289 28.22 -9.75 1.45
C GLU A 289 29.35 -9.25 0.53
N GLN A 290 30.48 -9.97 0.43
CA GLN A 290 31.51 -9.64 -0.58
C GLN A 290 31.10 -9.99 -2.02
N GLU A 291 30.15 -10.91 -2.24
CA GLU A 291 29.55 -11.18 -3.56
C GLU A 291 28.29 -10.32 -3.85
N VAL A 292 27.60 -9.80 -2.81
CA VAL A 292 26.29 -9.11 -2.90
C VAL A 292 26.37 -7.59 -2.65
N GLU A 293 27.43 -7.05 -2.03
CA GLU A 293 27.68 -5.59 -1.92
C GLU A 293 28.55 -5.08 -3.07
N ALA A 294 28.03 -5.19 -4.28
CA ALA A 294 28.17 -4.07 -5.20
C ALA A 294 26.75 -3.62 -5.58
N PRO A 295 26.47 -2.32 -5.65
CA PRO A 295 25.28 -1.79 -6.31
C PRO A 295 25.45 -2.11 -7.80
N ASN A 296 25.16 -3.35 -8.16
CA ASN A 296 25.31 -3.81 -9.53
C ASN A 296 23.92 -3.72 -10.15
N PRO A 297 23.76 -2.93 -11.22
CA PRO A 297 22.59 -2.96 -12.07
C PRO A 297 22.11 -4.39 -12.29
N LEU A 298 20.89 -4.71 -11.86
CA LEU A 298 20.29 -6.02 -12.05
C LEU A 298 19.52 -6.04 -13.36
N LEU A 299 19.88 -6.95 -14.26
CA LEU A 299 19.09 -7.24 -15.45
C LEU A 299 18.11 -8.38 -15.15
N MET A 300 16.82 -8.07 -15.16
CA MET A 300 15.72 -9.03 -15.07
C MET A 300 15.03 -9.14 -16.42
N VAL A 301 14.83 -10.38 -16.89
CA VAL A 301 14.18 -10.66 -18.17
C VAL A 301 13.12 -11.73 -17.95
N GLY A 302 11.87 -11.35 -18.21
CA GLY A 302 10.67 -12.16 -18.16
C GLY A 302 10.53 -13.11 -19.34
N ASP A 303 9.36 -13.72 -19.45
CA ASP A 303 8.97 -14.60 -20.55
C ASP A 303 7.69 -14.08 -21.23
N ASN A 304 6.93 -14.93 -21.92
CA ASN A 304 5.71 -14.52 -22.62
C ASN A 304 4.43 -14.77 -21.78
N ALA A 305 4.58 -14.92 -20.46
CA ALA A 305 3.47 -15.08 -19.53
C ALA A 305 3.48 -13.91 -18.54
N ASP A 306 2.33 -13.68 -17.89
CA ASP A 306 2.21 -12.66 -16.84
C ASP A 306 3.33 -12.80 -15.79
N ASN A 307 4.20 -11.79 -15.69
CA ASN A 307 5.38 -11.74 -14.84
C ASN A 307 5.22 -10.72 -13.71
N PHE A 308 5.93 -10.96 -12.61
CA PHE A 308 5.95 -10.11 -11.43
C PHE A 308 7.39 -9.90 -10.99
N ALA A 309 7.90 -8.67 -11.02
CA ALA A 309 9.33 -8.38 -10.80
C ALA A 309 9.58 -7.12 -9.95
N PHE A 310 10.68 -7.13 -9.18
CA PHE A 310 11.12 -6.01 -8.34
C PHE A 310 12.63 -5.75 -8.51
N GLY A 311 13.02 -4.51 -8.84
CA GLY A 311 14.42 -4.00 -8.91
C GLY A 311 15.14 -4.02 -7.57
N LEU A 312 14.49 -3.44 -6.55
CA LEU A 312 14.94 -3.31 -5.16
C LEU A 312 15.83 -2.09 -4.89
N GLU A 313 17.14 -2.28 -4.84
CA GLU A 313 18.14 -1.22 -4.66
C GLU A 313 19.17 -1.35 -5.77
N GLY A 314 19.41 -0.29 -6.52
CA GLY A 314 20.34 -0.31 -7.65
C GLY A 314 19.72 0.39 -8.84
N ASN A 315 20.52 0.60 -9.89
CA ASN A 315 19.96 1.08 -11.15
C ASN A 315 19.65 -0.14 -12.01
N ASP A 316 18.43 -0.63 -11.98
CA ASP A 316 18.06 -1.92 -12.54
C ASP A 316 17.53 -1.80 -13.97
N THR A 317 17.54 -2.92 -14.69
CA THR A 317 16.90 -3.06 -15.99
C THR A 317 15.93 -4.23 -15.94
N ILE A 318 14.64 -3.96 -16.10
CA ILE A 318 13.58 -4.96 -16.05
C ILE A 318 12.93 -5.06 -17.43
N ILE A 319 12.81 -6.26 -17.98
CA ILE A 319 12.20 -6.53 -19.28
C ILE A 319 11.11 -7.58 -19.08
N GLY A 320 9.84 -7.26 -19.30
CA GLY A 320 8.71 -8.20 -19.18
C GLY A 320 8.62 -9.18 -20.35
N ASN A 321 8.74 -8.65 -21.58
CA ASN A 321 8.54 -9.31 -22.88
C ASN A 321 7.07 -9.46 -23.27
N GLY A 322 6.30 -10.38 -22.70
CA GLY A 322 4.87 -10.42 -23.01
C GLY A 322 4.04 -11.16 -21.98
N GLY A 323 2.72 -11.01 -22.07
CA GLY A 323 1.85 -11.29 -20.93
C GLY A 323 1.49 -9.98 -20.22
N ASN A 324 0.53 -10.00 -19.29
CA ASN A 324 0.17 -8.81 -18.53
C ASN A 324 1.04 -8.77 -17.27
N ASP A 325 2.07 -7.94 -17.29
CA ASP A 325 3.14 -7.90 -16.31
C ASP A 325 2.88 -6.87 -15.21
N THR A 326 3.48 -7.08 -14.05
CA THR A 326 3.57 -6.06 -12.99
C THR A 326 5.02 -5.90 -12.55
N LEU A 327 5.59 -4.72 -12.80
CA LEU A 327 7.03 -4.47 -12.72
C LEU A 327 7.31 -3.26 -11.82
N TYR A 328 8.22 -3.42 -10.86
CA TYR A 328 8.59 -2.38 -9.88
C TYR A 328 10.09 -2.09 -9.94
N GLY A 329 10.50 -0.83 -10.14
CA GLY A 329 11.90 -0.39 -10.02
C GLY A 329 12.35 -0.34 -8.56
N ASN A 330 11.62 0.42 -7.74
CA ASN A 330 11.78 0.67 -6.31
C ASN A 330 12.71 1.84 -5.93
N GLN A 331 14.03 1.67 -5.95
CA GLN A 331 14.96 2.71 -5.48
C GLN A 331 16.08 2.92 -6.47
N GLN A 332 16.53 4.18 -6.59
CA GLN A 332 17.52 4.61 -7.57
C GLN A 332 16.97 4.54 -9.00
N ASN A 333 17.83 4.77 -10.00
CA ASN A 333 17.35 5.09 -11.34
C ASN A 333 17.19 3.81 -12.17
N ASP A 334 15.96 3.40 -12.40
CA ASP A 334 15.60 2.15 -13.06
C ASP A 334 15.18 2.33 -14.52
N LEU A 335 15.33 1.25 -15.29
CA LEU A 335 14.90 1.16 -16.68
C LEU A 335 13.97 -0.04 -16.86
N ILE A 336 12.70 0.21 -17.15
CA ILE A 336 11.67 -0.83 -17.26
C ILE A 336 11.09 -0.86 -18.68
N PHE A 337 11.06 -2.05 -19.29
CA PHE A 337 10.39 -2.34 -20.54
C PHE A 337 9.35 -3.42 -20.29
N ALA A 338 8.06 -3.14 -20.44
CA ALA A 338 7.04 -4.14 -20.14
C ALA A 338 6.85 -5.12 -21.31
N GLY A 339 6.53 -4.63 -22.50
CA GLY A 339 6.55 -5.44 -23.71
C GLY A 339 5.16 -5.59 -24.32
N ASP A 340 4.71 -6.81 -24.58
CA ASP A 340 3.40 -7.10 -25.17
C ASP A 340 2.39 -7.51 -24.09
N GLY A 341 1.41 -6.69 -23.76
CA GLY A 341 0.47 -6.98 -22.68
C GLY A 341 -0.27 -5.75 -22.20
N ASN A 342 -1.23 -5.90 -21.30
CA ASN A 342 -1.72 -4.75 -20.53
C ASN A 342 -0.96 -4.76 -19.20
N ASP A 343 0.07 -3.94 -19.11
CA ASP A 343 1.07 -4.02 -18.07
C ASP A 343 0.85 -2.96 -16.98
N SER A 344 1.45 -3.19 -15.81
CA SER A 344 1.45 -2.25 -14.68
C SER A 344 2.87 -1.98 -14.22
N LEU A 345 3.36 -0.77 -14.45
CA LEU A 345 4.75 -0.37 -14.19
C LEU A 345 4.81 0.67 -13.08
N TYR A 346 5.76 0.51 -12.16
CA TYR A 346 6.00 1.42 -11.04
C TYR A 346 7.49 1.76 -10.95
N GLY A 347 7.86 3.02 -11.12
CA GLY A 347 9.25 3.50 -11.06
C GLY A 347 9.79 3.38 -9.64
N GLY A 348 9.27 4.21 -8.73
CA GLY A 348 9.55 4.11 -7.30
C GLY A 348 10.15 5.39 -6.75
N LYS A 349 11.46 5.41 -6.52
CA LYS A 349 12.19 6.59 -6.04
C LYS A 349 13.34 6.88 -6.98
N ASP A 350 13.67 8.16 -7.04
CA ASP A 350 14.71 8.69 -7.91
C ASP A 350 14.25 8.66 -9.37
N ASN A 351 15.14 8.82 -10.33
CA ASN A 351 14.72 9.18 -11.69
C ASN A 351 14.66 7.94 -12.58
N ASP A 352 13.45 7.49 -12.88
CA ASP A 352 13.20 6.25 -13.60
C ASP A 352 12.85 6.47 -15.07
N THR A 353 13.01 5.43 -15.89
CA THR A 353 12.56 5.41 -17.29
C THR A 353 11.73 4.16 -17.57
N LEU A 354 10.46 4.35 -17.91
CA LEU A 354 9.45 3.29 -18.04
C LEU A 354 8.87 3.28 -19.46
N TYR A 355 8.81 2.11 -20.08
CA TYR A 355 8.20 1.87 -21.39
C TYR A 355 7.11 0.80 -21.28
N GLY A 356 5.84 1.17 -21.52
CA GLY A 356 4.71 0.23 -21.60
C GLY A 356 4.81 -0.69 -22.82
N ASN A 357 5.15 -0.09 -23.97
CA ASN A 357 5.32 -0.75 -25.27
C ASN A 357 4.01 -1.10 -25.99
N GLN A 358 3.47 -2.31 -25.89
CA GLN A 358 2.28 -2.72 -26.64
C GLN A 358 1.17 -3.18 -25.70
N GLY A 359 0.06 -2.45 -25.70
CA GLY A 359 -1.17 -2.82 -25.01
C GLY A 359 -1.66 -1.67 -24.15
N ASN A 360 -2.69 -1.89 -23.33
CA ASN A 360 -3.26 -0.78 -22.54
C ASN A 360 -2.61 -0.79 -21.16
N ASP A 361 -1.58 0.03 -21.00
CA ASP A 361 -0.67 -0.01 -19.87
C ASP A 361 -1.05 1.01 -18.80
N VAL A 362 -0.69 0.71 -17.56
CA VAL A 362 -0.73 1.65 -16.43
C VAL A 362 0.69 1.89 -15.97
N ILE A 363 1.16 3.13 -16.12
CA ILE A 363 2.56 3.50 -15.84
C ILE A 363 2.57 4.57 -14.75
N VAL A 364 3.33 4.33 -13.68
CA VAL A 364 3.38 5.19 -12.49
C VAL A 364 4.84 5.51 -12.14
N GLY A 365 5.28 6.75 -12.31
CA GLY A 365 6.64 7.21 -11.99
C GLY A 365 6.92 7.15 -10.48
N ASN A 366 6.05 7.82 -9.70
CA ASN A 366 6.09 7.96 -8.23
C ASN A 366 6.93 9.16 -7.75
N LEU A 367 8.16 8.95 -7.29
CA LEU A 367 9.00 10.00 -6.69
C LEU A 367 10.27 10.19 -7.51
N GLY A 368 10.54 11.39 -7.99
CA GLY A 368 11.73 11.68 -8.78
C GLY A 368 11.33 12.25 -10.13
N ASN A 369 12.32 12.62 -10.94
CA ASN A 369 12.06 13.18 -12.26
C ASN A 369 12.07 12.03 -13.28
N ASP A 370 10.88 11.54 -13.59
CA ASP A 370 10.70 10.30 -14.33
C ASP A 370 10.45 10.54 -15.83
N VAL A 371 10.71 9.51 -16.63
CA VAL A 371 10.41 9.49 -18.06
C VAL A 371 9.52 8.29 -18.39
N LEU A 372 8.29 8.56 -18.81
CA LEU A 372 7.25 7.56 -19.05
C LEU A 372 6.84 7.56 -20.52
N TYR A 373 6.85 6.39 -21.15
CA TYR A 373 6.35 6.16 -22.51
C TYR A 373 5.26 5.09 -22.48
N GLY A 374 4.03 5.45 -22.86
CA GLY A 374 2.90 4.53 -23.01
C GLY A 374 3.17 3.51 -24.10
N GLY A 375 3.23 4.00 -25.35
CA GLY A 375 3.65 3.21 -26.49
C GLY A 375 2.51 3.04 -27.49
N LYS A 376 1.97 1.82 -27.61
CA LYS A 376 0.83 1.57 -28.49
C LYS A 376 -0.36 1.17 -27.65
N ASN A 377 -1.54 1.57 -28.15
CA ASN A 377 -2.84 1.36 -27.53
C ASN A 377 -3.09 2.39 -26.42
N ASN A 378 -4.14 2.20 -25.62
CA ASN A 378 -4.66 3.28 -24.80
C ASN A 378 -4.08 3.18 -23.39
N ASP A 379 -3.18 4.08 -23.06
CA ASP A 379 -2.37 4.02 -21.85
C ASP A 379 -2.83 5.04 -20.80
N ILE A 380 -2.50 4.75 -19.54
CA ILE A 380 -2.69 5.67 -18.41
C ILE A 380 -1.35 5.91 -17.74
N LEU A 381 -0.87 7.16 -17.79
CA LEU A 381 0.42 7.56 -17.26
C LEU A 381 0.23 8.53 -16.08
N TYR A 382 0.96 8.26 -14.99
CA TYR A 382 1.01 9.10 -13.79
C TYR A 382 2.48 9.44 -13.46
N GLY A 383 2.91 10.70 -13.63
CA GLY A 383 4.23 11.15 -13.19
C GLY A 383 4.35 11.15 -11.66
N ASN A 384 3.36 11.77 -11.02
CA ASN A 384 3.23 11.99 -9.58
C ASN A 384 4.10 13.10 -9.01
N GLN A 385 5.30 12.85 -8.49
CA GLN A 385 6.09 13.87 -7.81
C GLN A 385 7.48 14.01 -8.43
N GLY A 386 7.69 15.10 -9.15
CA GLY A 386 8.97 15.46 -9.75
C GLY A 386 8.73 16.29 -11.00
N ASP A 387 9.80 16.78 -11.63
CA ASP A 387 9.64 17.39 -12.96
C ASP A 387 9.69 16.26 -14.00
N ASP A 388 8.53 15.75 -14.41
CA ASP A 388 8.38 14.51 -15.17
C ASP A 388 8.22 14.72 -16.68
N ILE A 389 8.53 13.69 -17.47
CA ILE A 389 8.32 13.65 -18.93
C ILE A 389 7.40 12.46 -19.25
N LEU A 390 6.22 12.72 -19.79
CA LEU A 390 5.23 11.71 -20.16
C LEU A 390 4.93 11.78 -21.66
N SER A 391 4.92 10.62 -22.34
CA SER A 391 4.53 10.46 -23.74
C SER A 391 3.52 9.32 -23.87
N GLY A 392 2.31 9.59 -24.36
CA GLY A 392 1.31 8.55 -24.68
C GLY A 392 1.72 7.72 -25.91
N ASP A 393 2.39 8.39 -26.85
CA ASP A 393 2.84 7.86 -28.15
C ASP A 393 1.69 7.59 -29.13
N THR A 394 1.09 6.40 -29.16
CA THR A 394 0.02 6.08 -30.12
C THR A 394 -1.16 5.40 -29.45
N GLY A 395 -2.36 5.92 -29.64
CA GLY A 395 -3.56 5.45 -28.97
C GLY A 395 -4.28 6.61 -28.31
N ASN A 396 -5.35 6.31 -27.59
CA ASN A 396 -6.10 7.34 -26.87
C ASN A 396 -5.66 7.30 -25.41
N ASP A 397 -4.72 8.17 -25.05
CA ASP A 397 -4.00 8.09 -23.80
C ASP A 397 -4.52 9.08 -22.76
N THR A 398 -4.27 8.78 -21.49
CA THR A 398 -4.59 9.67 -20.38
C THR A 398 -3.33 9.93 -19.55
N LEU A 399 -2.86 11.17 -19.56
CA LEU A 399 -1.61 11.59 -18.93
C LEU A 399 -1.91 12.54 -17.76
N TYR A 400 -1.36 12.20 -16.60
CA TYR A 400 -1.39 13.00 -15.38
C TYR A 400 0.04 13.36 -14.97
N GLY A 401 0.40 14.64 -15.01
CA GLY A 401 1.71 15.15 -14.59
C GLY A 401 1.93 14.94 -13.10
N GLY A 402 1.15 15.65 -12.29
CA GLY A 402 1.11 15.43 -10.85
C GLY A 402 1.49 16.69 -10.08
N GLN A 403 2.59 16.67 -9.34
CA GLN A 403 3.19 17.81 -8.67
C GLN A 403 4.48 18.16 -9.36
N ASN A 404 4.81 19.46 -9.35
CA ASN A 404 6.00 20.06 -9.98
C ASN A 404 5.80 20.30 -11.48
N ASN A 405 6.83 20.67 -12.25
CA ASN A 405 6.63 21.16 -13.61
C ASN A 405 6.89 20.04 -14.61
N ASP A 406 5.84 19.58 -15.26
CA ASP A 406 5.87 18.40 -16.10
C ASP A 406 5.82 18.73 -17.59
N SER A 407 6.24 17.78 -18.42
CA SER A 407 6.16 17.83 -19.86
C SER A 407 5.36 16.63 -20.38
N LEU A 408 4.14 16.88 -20.85
CA LEU A 408 3.22 15.85 -21.33
C LEU A 408 3.05 15.98 -22.85
N SER A 409 3.16 14.85 -23.55
CA SER A 409 2.87 14.69 -24.98
C SER A 409 1.84 13.58 -25.16
N GLY A 410 0.68 13.87 -25.75
CA GLY A 410 -0.34 12.87 -26.07
C GLY A 410 0.17 11.93 -27.15
N GLY A 411 0.37 12.44 -28.36
CA GLY A 411 0.92 11.69 -29.49
C GLY A 411 -0.10 11.57 -30.61
N ASP A 412 -0.24 10.38 -31.21
CA ASP A 412 -1.30 10.10 -32.18
C ASP A 412 -2.52 9.48 -31.48
N GLY A 413 -3.65 10.16 -31.46
CA GLY A 413 -4.94 9.66 -30.99
C GLY A 413 -5.76 10.75 -30.29
N ASP A 414 -6.89 10.37 -29.68
CA ASP A 414 -7.70 11.31 -28.90
C ASP A 414 -7.24 11.27 -27.43
N ASP A 415 -6.39 12.22 -27.02
CA ASP A 415 -5.70 12.17 -25.73
C ASP A 415 -6.32 13.09 -24.66
N ILE A 416 -6.07 12.77 -23.39
CA ILE A 416 -6.40 13.61 -22.24
C ILE A 416 -5.11 13.96 -21.49
N LEU A 417 -4.79 15.25 -21.42
CA LEU A 417 -3.60 15.76 -20.76
C LEU A 417 -3.99 16.64 -19.58
N ASN A 418 -3.53 16.27 -18.38
CA ASN A 418 -3.71 17.03 -17.15
C ASN A 418 -2.37 17.20 -16.43
N GLY A 419 -1.78 18.39 -16.47
CA GLY A 419 -0.55 18.69 -15.73
C GLY A 419 -0.72 18.65 -14.21
N ASP A 420 -1.95 18.80 -13.72
CA ASP A 420 -2.28 18.92 -12.29
C ASP A 420 -1.63 20.11 -11.59
N PHE A 421 -0.62 19.94 -10.73
CA PHE A 421 -0.02 21.02 -9.93
C PHE A 421 1.38 21.35 -10.43
N GLY A 422 1.54 22.45 -11.13
CA GLY A 422 2.77 22.71 -11.84
C GLY A 422 2.68 23.91 -12.77
N ASN A 423 3.80 24.28 -13.37
CA ASN A 423 3.74 25.05 -14.61
C ASN A 423 4.11 24.11 -15.74
N ASP A 424 3.10 23.44 -16.29
CA ASP A 424 3.33 22.28 -17.14
C ASP A 424 3.39 22.66 -18.61
N THR A 425 4.05 21.83 -19.41
CA THR A 425 4.03 21.92 -20.88
C THR A 425 3.22 20.76 -21.43
N LEU A 426 2.13 21.07 -22.15
CA LEU A 426 1.19 20.08 -22.66
C LEU A 426 1.15 20.16 -24.19
N SER A 427 1.38 19.05 -24.89
CA SER A 427 1.28 18.94 -26.34
C SER A 427 0.35 17.80 -26.72
N GLY A 428 -0.76 18.09 -27.38
CA GLY A 428 -1.75 17.06 -27.74
C GLY A 428 -1.23 16.12 -28.82
N GLY A 429 -0.68 16.69 -29.89
CA GLY A 429 -0.22 15.92 -31.04
C GLY A 429 -1.30 15.84 -32.11
N GLY A 430 -1.55 14.66 -32.64
CA GLY A 430 -2.52 14.43 -33.71
C GLY A 430 -3.75 13.69 -33.19
N GLY A 431 -4.94 14.23 -33.44
CA GLY A 431 -6.20 13.64 -33.00
C GLY A 431 -6.96 14.65 -32.16
N ARG A 432 -8.03 14.26 -31.49
CA ARG A 432 -8.87 15.23 -30.78
C ARG A 432 -8.56 15.22 -29.29
N ASP A 433 -7.76 16.19 -28.88
CA ASP A 433 -7.17 16.19 -27.55
C ASP A 433 -7.94 17.06 -26.56
N VAL A 434 -7.81 16.73 -25.28
CA VAL A 434 -8.37 17.47 -24.15
C VAL A 434 -7.24 17.94 -23.25
N PHE A 435 -7.05 19.26 -23.16
CA PHE A 435 -6.14 19.87 -22.19
C PHE A 435 -6.93 20.31 -20.96
N VAL A 436 -6.65 19.71 -19.81
CA VAL A 436 -7.36 19.96 -18.55
C VAL A 436 -6.70 21.11 -17.79
N LEU A 437 -7.46 22.18 -17.55
CA LEU A 437 -7.03 23.39 -16.84
C LEU A 437 -7.79 23.53 -15.52
N GLY A 438 -7.14 24.00 -14.46
CA GLY A 438 -7.81 24.22 -13.17
C GLY A 438 -7.25 25.40 -12.37
N ALA A 439 -8.07 25.92 -11.46
CA ALA A 439 -7.65 27.00 -10.57
C ALA A 439 -6.67 26.50 -9.49
N LEU A 440 -5.74 27.37 -9.08
CA LEU A 440 -4.75 27.16 -8.02
C LEU A 440 -3.82 25.96 -8.26
N ARG A 441 -3.65 25.61 -9.53
CA ARG A 441 -2.86 24.48 -10.01
C ARG A 441 -1.52 24.92 -10.59
N GLY A 442 -1.44 26.15 -11.08
CA GLY A 442 -0.25 26.78 -11.61
C GLY A 442 -0.55 27.36 -12.97
N THR A 443 0.45 27.46 -13.85
CA THR A 443 0.29 28.10 -15.16
C THR A 443 0.90 27.26 -16.26
N ASP A 444 0.04 26.74 -17.12
CA ASP A 444 0.45 25.79 -18.14
C ASP A 444 0.79 26.48 -19.47
N VAL A 445 1.60 25.80 -20.27
CA VAL A 445 1.86 26.12 -21.67
C VAL A 445 1.28 25.01 -22.52
N VAL A 446 0.27 25.35 -23.32
CA VAL A 446 -0.31 24.42 -24.28
C VAL A 446 0.33 24.67 -25.64
N LEU A 447 0.89 23.62 -26.20
CA LEU A 447 1.50 23.57 -27.52
C LEU A 447 0.56 22.82 -28.48
N GLU A 448 0.72 23.11 -29.78
CA GLU A 448 0.08 22.37 -30.89
C GLU A 448 -1.45 22.28 -30.88
N PHE A 449 -2.15 23.05 -30.06
CA PHE A 449 -3.62 23.10 -30.05
C PHE A 449 -4.21 23.43 -31.44
N GLN A 450 -5.06 22.53 -31.92
CA GLN A 450 -5.68 22.53 -33.24
C GLN A 450 -7.10 23.11 -33.19
N ASP A 451 -7.29 24.28 -33.80
CA ASP A 451 -8.59 24.96 -33.86
C ASP A 451 -9.67 24.10 -34.54
N GLY A 452 -10.84 24.00 -33.90
CA GLY A 452 -11.98 23.22 -34.37
C GLY A 452 -11.86 21.70 -34.15
N GLN A 453 -10.75 21.24 -33.58
CA GLN A 453 -10.51 19.85 -33.24
C GLN A 453 -10.39 19.73 -31.71
N ASP A 454 -9.36 20.33 -31.12
CA ASP A 454 -9.03 20.14 -29.70
C ASP A 454 -9.96 20.90 -28.75
N LEU A 455 -9.94 20.44 -27.50
CA LEU A 455 -10.82 20.90 -26.43
C LEU A 455 -10.03 21.30 -25.18
N LEU A 456 -10.62 22.21 -24.41
CA LEU A 456 -10.16 22.56 -23.07
C LEU A 456 -11.15 22.01 -22.04
N GLY A 457 -10.67 21.15 -21.16
CA GLY A 457 -11.41 20.69 -19.98
C GLY A 457 -11.19 21.65 -18.81
N LEU A 458 -12.25 22.04 -18.10
CA LEU A 458 -12.15 22.88 -16.91
C LEU A 458 -12.39 22.09 -15.63
N ALA A 459 -11.36 21.94 -14.81
CA ALA A 459 -11.41 21.29 -13.50
C ALA A 459 -11.86 22.25 -12.38
N GLY A 460 -12.19 21.69 -11.21
CA GLY A 460 -12.47 22.47 -9.99
C GLY A 460 -13.78 23.29 -10.03
N GLY A 461 -14.72 22.92 -10.90
CA GLY A 461 -16.02 23.59 -11.04
C GLY A 461 -15.98 24.93 -11.78
N LEU A 462 -14.87 25.25 -12.45
CA LEU A 462 -14.78 26.39 -13.35
C LEU A 462 -15.71 26.21 -14.56
N THR A 463 -16.25 27.31 -15.07
CA THR A 463 -17.10 27.33 -16.26
C THR A 463 -16.56 28.31 -17.29
N PHE A 464 -16.92 28.13 -18.57
CA PHE A 464 -16.51 29.02 -19.65
C PHE A 464 -16.84 30.51 -19.37
N ALA A 465 -17.98 30.77 -18.73
CA ALA A 465 -18.41 32.14 -18.39
C ALA A 465 -17.51 32.84 -17.35
N GLN A 466 -16.69 32.08 -16.63
CA GLN A 466 -15.74 32.62 -15.64
C GLN A 466 -14.36 32.91 -16.25
N LEU A 467 -14.14 32.57 -17.52
CA LEU A 467 -12.86 32.78 -18.20
C LEU A 467 -12.77 34.19 -18.81
N SER A 468 -11.55 34.72 -18.81
CA SER A 468 -11.11 35.86 -19.60
C SER A 468 -10.08 35.37 -20.60
N ILE A 469 -10.39 35.49 -21.89
CA ILE A 469 -9.56 34.99 -22.99
C ILE A 469 -9.02 36.20 -23.75
N ALA A 470 -7.70 36.34 -23.83
CA ALA A 470 -7.06 37.51 -24.42
C ALA A 470 -5.79 37.14 -25.19
N ALA A 471 -5.39 37.99 -26.14
CA ALA A 471 -4.13 37.82 -26.85
C ALA A 471 -2.95 38.05 -25.90
N GLY A 472 -1.97 37.15 -25.95
CA GLY A 472 -0.68 37.25 -25.27
C GLY A 472 0.46 37.50 -26.27
N ASN A 473 1.69 37.46 -25.78
CA ASN A 473 2.88 37.76 -26.59
C ASN A 473 3.13 36.74 -27.73
N ASN A 474 2.68 35.49 -27.59
CA ASN A 474 2.92 34.41 -28.56
C ASN A 474 1.71 33.49 -28.75
N GLY A 475 0.49 34.03 -28.64
CA GLY A 475 -0.75 33.25 -28.78
C GLY A 475 -1.87 33.76 -27.86
N THR A 476 -2.60 32.85 -27.25
CA THR A 476 -3.78 33.17 -26.42
C THR A 476 -3.53 32.85 -24.95
N GLN A 477 -3.96 33.74 -24.06
CA GLN A 477 -3.94 33.53 -22.60
C GLN A 477 -5.35 33.27 -22.09
N ILE A 478 -5.48 32.27 -21.23
CA ILE A 478 -6.73 31.89 -20.57
C ILE A 478 -6.59 32.19 -19.08
N ARG A 479 -7.44 33.10 -18.60
CA ARG A 479 -7.42 33.56 -17.21
C ARG A 479 -8.76 33.36 -16.53
N ILE A 480 -8.77 33.33 -15.20
CA ILE A 480 -10.01 33.50 -14.44
C ILE A 480 -10.35 35.00 -14.39
N ALA A 481 -11.54 35.38 -14.84
CA ALA A 481 -11.94 36.78 -14.98
C ALA A 481 -11.99 37.55 -13.64
N SER A 482 -12.37 36.87 -12.54
CA SER A 482 -12.52 37.50 -11.22
C SER A 482 -11.21 37.69 -10.47
N THR A 483 -10.22 36.80 -10.67
CA THR A 483 -8.94 36.81 -9.94
C THR A 483 -7.77 37.26 -10.80
N ASN A 484 -7.94 37.28 -12.13
CA ASN A 484 -6.89 37.49 -13.13
C ASN A 484 -5.77 36.42 -13.10
N GLU A 485 -6.00 35.31 -12.41
CA GLU A 485 -5.13 34.14 -12.39
C GLU A 485 -4.96 33.59 -13.81
N LEU A 486 -3.72 33.27 -14.20
CA LEU A 486 -3.41 32.67 -15.49
C LEU A 486 -3.50 31.15 -15.36
N LEU A 487 -4.39 30.53 -16.12
CA LEU A 487 -4.53 29.08 -16.18
C LEU A 487 -3.56 28.51 -17.20
N ALA A 488 -3.58 29.04 -18.43
CA ALA A 488 -2.70 28.56 -19.49
C ALA A 488 -2.38 29.64 -20.54
N SER A 489 -1.25 29.44 -21.22
CA SER A 489 -0.88 30.13 -22.46
C SER A 489 -0.85 29.14 -23.62
N LEU A 490 -1.72 29.34 -24.61
CA LEU A 490 -1.79 28.53 -25.83
C LEU A 490 -0.90 29.16 -26.89
N THR A 491 0.16 28.47 -27.27
CA THR A 491 1.19 28.99 -28.19
C THR A 491 0.71 28.95 -29.64
N GLY A 492 0.84 30.06 -30.37
CA GLY A 492 0.46 30.16 -31.78
C GLY A 492 -1.07 30.21 -32.05
N VAL A 493 -1.89 30.04 -31.02
CA VAL A 493 -3.36 30.00 -31.15
C VAL A 493 -3.96 31.41 -31.12
N GLN A 494 -4.89 31.68 -32.03
CA GLN A 494 -5.66 32.93 -32.07
C GLN A 494 -6.82 32.89 -31.08
N VAL A 495 -7.15 34.03 -30.46
CA VAL A 495 -8.26 34.14 -29.48
C VAL A 495 -9.59 33.60 -30.03
N SER A 496 -9.84 33.78 -31.34
CA SER A 496 -11.07 33.32 -31.99
C SER A 496 -11.22 31.80 -32.06
N ALA A 497 -10.14 31.03 -31.86
CA ALA A 497 -10.18 29.57 -31.82
C ALA A 497 -10.78 29.05 -30.50
N ILE A 498 -10.82 29.87 -29.45
CA ILE A 498 -11.34 29.48 -28.14
C ILE A 498 -12.78 29.97 -28.01
N ALA A 499 -13.72 29.04 -28.21
CA ALA A 499 -15.15 29.27 -28.13
C ALA A 499 -15.78 28.36 -27.09
N SER A 500 -17.02 28.65 -26.67
CA SER A 500 -17.71 27.81 -25.69
C SER A 500 -17.92 26.35 -26.17
N SER A 501 -17.81 26.09 -27.48
CA SER A 501 -17.88 24.74 -28.05
C SER A 501 -16.57 23.96 -27.92
N SER A 502 -15.43 24.64 -27.77
CA SER A 502 -14.12 24.02 -27.53
C SER A 502 -13.75 23.98 -26.05
N VAL A 503 -14.69 24.33 -25.15
CA VAL A 503 -14.47 24.31 -23.70
C VAL A 503 -15.61 23.59 -23.01
N PHE A 504 -15.28 22.64 -22.15
CA PHE A 504 -16.28 21.90 -21.38
C PHE A 504 -15.82 21.67 -19.94
N THR A 505 -16.78 21.32 -19.08
CA THR A 505 -16.51 20.88 -17.71
C THR A 505 -16.59 19.35 -17.70
N PRO A 506 -15.47 18.62 -17.55
CA PRO A 506 -15.51 17.20 -17.28
C PRO A 506 -16.37 16.94 -16.02
N LEU A 507 -17.22 15.90 -16.06
CA LEU A 507 -18.13 15.56 -14.96
C LEU A 507 -17.37 15.08 -13.71
#